data_AF-A0A8S4QDY7-F1
#
_entry.id   AF-A0A8S4QDY7-F1
#
_cell.length_a   1.000
_cell.length_b   1.000
_cell.length_c   1.000
_cell.angle_alpha   90.00
_cell.angle_beta   90.00
_cell.angle_gamma   90.00
#
_symmetry.space_group_name_H-M   'P 1'
#
loop_
_entity.id
_entity.type
_entity.pdbx_description
1 polymer ?
#
loop_
_entity_poly.entity_id
_entity_poly.type
_entity_poly.pdbx_seq_one_letter_code
_entity_poly.pdbx_strand_id
1 'polypeptide(L)'
;LVEKAEVVYPSTSPKGVKEIRTAVQTVRSNMENLFQEMHDLNISLESLAEKWHQYEVKYDTLSSWVKDTENSLKADGDLKDSLEEKQTILEKHMARHETIIAHQTELDALSEQGQSLLEMCDSVVSSQLTQLSSRYVSLLTLSKDMLKRYEQNVQDHQQYTDYYNKFTSWYQDIE
;
A
#
# COMPACT_ATOMS: atom_id res chain seq x y z
N LEU A 1 24.04 -22.03 41.73
CA LEU A 1 23.30 -23.29 41.98
C LEU A 1 24.22 -24.50 42.01
N VAL A 2 25.11 -24.63 41.03
CA VAL A 2 26.07 -25.76 40.94
C VAL A 2 27.11 -25.71 42.05
N GLU A 3 27.71 -24.54 42.28
CA GLU A 3 28.61 -24.30 43.41
C GLU A 3 27.94 -24.59 44.77
N LYS A 4 26.67 -24.22 44.93
CA LYS A 4 25.89 -24.55 46.13
C LYS A 4 25.64 -26.04 46.27
N ALA A 5 25.39 -26.76 45.17
CA ALA A 5 25.19 -28.21 45.17
C ALA A 5 26.50 -28.96 45.51
N GLU A 6 27.64 -28.48 45.02
CA GLU A 6 28.98 -29.04 45.28
C GLU A 6 29.37 -29.00 46.76
N VAL A 7 28.99 -27.93 47.47
CA VAL A 7 29.23 -27.79 48.92
C VAL A 7 28.45 -28.82 49.75
N VAL A 8 27.25 -29.22 49.32
CA VAL A 8 26.38 -30.13 50.10
C VAL A 8 26.59 -31.61 49.74
N TYR A 9 27.22 -31.91 48.60
CA TYR A 9 27.46 -33.30 48.18
C TYR A 9 28.22 -34.16 49.22
N PRO A 10 29.28 -33.68 49.90
CA PRO A 10 30.02 -34.46 50.89
C PRO A 10 29.21 -34.83 52.15
N SER A 11 28.17 -34.06 52.45
CA SER A 11 27.34 -34.21 53.67
C SER A 11 25.96 -34.81 53.39
N THR A 12 25.69 -35.23 52.15
CA THR A 12 24.38 -35.72 51.69
C THR A 12 24.46 -37.20 51.31
N SER A 13 23.38 -37.96 51.55
CA SER A 13 23.30 -39.36 51.14
C SER A 13 23.42 -39.53 49.61
N PRO A 14 23.88 -40.69 49.08
CA PRO A 14 23.99 -40.92 47.64
C PRO A 14 22.69 -40.70 46.87
N LYS A 15 21.54 -41.02 47.48
CA LYS A 15 20.20 -40.75 46.92
C LYS A 15 19.94 -39.24 46.81
N GLY A 16 20.21 -38.48 47.86
CA GLY A 16 20.05 -37.03 47.86
C GLY A 16 20.99 -36.31 46.88
N VAL A 17 22.24 -36.79 46.74
CA VAL A 17 23.19 -36.29 45.74
C VAL A 17 22.63 -36.47 44.31
N LYS A 18 22.04 -37.63 44.02
CA LYS A 18 21.41 -37.91 42.73
C LYS A 18 20.21 -36.99 42.48
N GLU A 19 19.34 -36.81 43.48
CA GLU A 19 18.18 -35.91 43.39
C GLU A 19 18.59 -34.45 43.15
N ILE A 20 19.58 -33.95 43.90
CA ILE A 20 20.14 -32.59 43.74
C ILE A 20 20.75 -32.43 42.35
N ARG A 21 21.50 -33.43 41.85
CA ARG A 21 22.10 -33.38 40.51
C ARG A 21 21.03 -33.30 39.42
N THR A 22 19.98 -34.12 39.51
CA THR A 22 18.86 -34.07 38.57
C THR A 22 18.17 -32.71 38.61
N ALA A 23 17.86 -32.19 39.79
CA ALA A 23 17.23 -30.87 39.93
C ALA A 23 18.09 -29.74 39.34
N VAL A 24 19.41 -29.74 39.58
CA VAL A 24 20.35 -28.77 38.98
C VAL A 24 20.36 -28.89 37.46
N GLN A 25 20.35 -30.11 36.92
CA GLN A 25 20.32 -30.33 35.46
C GLN A 25 19.00 -29.86 34.84
N THR A 26 17.86 -30.14 35.47
CA THR A 26 16.55 -29.66 35.03
C THR A 26 16.49 -28.14 35.01
N VAL A 27 16.95 -27.47 36.09
CA VAL A 27 16.95 -26.00 36.13
C VAL A 27 17.85 -25.40 35.05
N ARG A 28 19.02 -25.99 34.80
CA ARG A 28 19.92 -25.57 33.71
C ARG A 28 19.26 -25.70 32.35
N SER A 29 18.69 -26.87 32.04
CA SER A 29 18.00 -27.11 30.77
C SER A 29 16.81 -26.17 30.58
N ASN A 30 16.02 -25.93 31.63
CA ASN A 30 14.91 -24.98 31.56
C ASN A 30 15.41 -23.55 31.32
N MET A 31 16.51 -23.15 31.94
CA MET A 31 17.10 -21.82 31.75
C MET A 31 17.64 -21.66 30.32
N GLU A 32 18.31 -22.67 29.78
CA GLU A 32 18.78 -22.69 28.38
C GLU A 32 17.59 -22.59 27.40
N ASN A 33 16.52 -23.35 27.62
CA ASN A 33 15.30 -23.27 26.81
C ASN A 33 14.66 -21.88 26.87
N LEU A 34 14.53 -21.29 28.07
CA LEU A 34 13.98 -19.94 28.24
C LEU A 34 14.82 -18.88 27.51
N PHE A 35 16.14 -18.99 27.54
CA PHE A 35 17.00 -18.08 26.79
C PHE A 35 16.82 -18.23 25.29
N GLN A 36 16.65 -19.46 24.79
CA GLN A 36 16.38 -19.69 23.37
C GLN A 36 15.02 -19.11 22.96
N GLU A 37 13.96 -19.38 23.73
CA GLU A 37 12.63 -18.83 23.48
C GLU A 37 12.63 -17.29 23.50
N MET A 38 13.35 -16.67 24.45
CA MET A 38 13.51 -15.22 24.52
C MET A 38 14.25 -14.67 23.29
N HIS A 39 15.29 -15.37 22.85
CA HIS A 39 16.06 -14.98 21.67
C HIS A 39 15.21 -15.04 20.39
N ASP A 40 14.48 -16.14 20.20
CA ASP A 40 13.60 -16.33 19.05
C ASP A 40 12.46 -15.30 19.03
N LEU A 41 11.89 -14.99 20.19
CA LEU A 41 10.88 -13.95 20.34
C LEU A 41 11.45 -12.56 19.99
N ASN A 42 12.67 -12.25 20.43
CA ASN A 42 13.31 -10.97 20.11
C ASN A 42 13.51 -10.80 18.60
N ILE A 43 14.01 -11.84 17.92
CA ILE A 43 14.15 -11.84 16.46
C ILE A 43 12.78 -11.65 15.77
N SER A 44 11.75 -12.34 16.26
CA SER A 44 10.39 -12.22 15.70
C SER A 44 9.83 -10.80 15.84
N LEU A 45 10.03 -10.16 17.01
CA LEU A 45 9.58 -8.79 17.25
C LEU A 45 10.34 -7.77 16.38
N GLU A 46 11.67 -7.93 16.24
CA GLU A 46 12.47 -7.08 15.34
C GLU A 46 12.01 -7.22 13.89
N SER A 47 11.74 -8.45 13.44
CA SER A 47 11.20 -8.70 12.10
C SER A 47 9.82 -8.07 11.88
N LEU A 48 8.94 -8.15 12.89
CA LEU A 48 7.61 -7.54 12.83
C LEU A 48 7.68 -6.01 12.79
N ALA A 49 8.54 -5.40 13.61
CA ALA A 49 8.75 -3.96 13.63
C ALA A 49 9.22 -3.43 12.26
N GLU A 50 10.15 -4.14 11.62
CA GLU A 50 10.63 -3.79 10.28
C GLU A 50 9.51 -3.91 9.23
N LYS A 51 8.74 -5.01 9.23
CA LYS A 51 7.60 -5.18 8.31
C LYS A 51 6.55 -4.08 8.49
N TRP A 52 6.27 -3.70 9.73
CA TRP A 52 5.34 -2.62 10.05
C TRP A 52 5.84 -1.27 9.54
N HIS A 53 7.12 -0.97 9.76
CA HIS A 53 7.74 0.27 9.27
C HIS A 53 7.67 0.35 7.74
N GLN A 54 8.00 -0.73 7.04
CA GLN A 54 7.89 -0.79 5.58
C GLN A 54 6.45 -0.60 5.09
N TYR A 55 5.47 -1.16 5.79
CA TYR A 55 4.06 -0.97 5.47
C TYR A 55 3.64 0.50 5.63
N GLU A 56 4.00 1.13 6.74
CA GLU A 56 3.67 2.52 7.05
C GLU A 56 4.24 3.47 5.97
N VAL A 57 5.52 3.30 5.61
CA VAL A 57 6.17 4.11 4.56
C VAL A 57 5.46 3.95 3.21
N LYS A 58 5.11 2.73 2.81
CA LYS A 58 4.39 2.48 1.55
C LYS A 58 2.98 3.04 1.59
N TYR A 59 2.27 2.86 2.70
CA TYR A 59 0.93 3.40 2.89
C TYR A 59 0.92 4.92 2.76
N ASP A 60 1.82 5.61 3.45
CA ASP A 60 1.90 7.07 3.42
C ASP A 60 2.25 7.59 2.01
N THR A 61 3.21 6.93 1.35
CA THR A 61 3.61 7.26 -0.02
C THR A 61 2.42 7.14 -0.99
N LEU A 62 1.73 6.00 -0.98
CA LEU A 62 0.60 5.75 -1.87
C LEU A 62 -0.60 6.65 -1.53
N SER A 63 -0.88 6.85 -0.24
CA SER A 63 -1.98 7.71 0.23
C SER A 63 -1.77 9.18 -0.15
N SER A 64 -0.53 9.68 -0.05
CA SER A 64 -0.16 11.01 -0.53
C SER A 64 -0.32 11.11 -2.03
N TRP A 65 0.20 10.13 -2.78
CA TRP A 65 0.07 10.12 -4.23
C TRP A 65 -1.39 10.12 -4.70
N VAL A 66 -2.25 9.31 -4.07
CA VAL A 66 -3.71 9.30 -4.36
C VAL A 66 -4.28 10.68 -4.09
N LYS A 67 -3.97 11.30 -2.94
CA LYS A 67 -4.46 12.63 -2.56
C LYS A 67 -4.03 13.71 -3.56
N ASP A 68 -2.77 13.71 -3.94
CA ASP A 68 -2.20 14.72 -4.84
C ASP A 68 -2.76 14.56 -6.26
N THR A 69 -2.94 13.31 -6.72
CA THR A 69 -3.56 13.01 -8.01
C THR A 69 -5.04 13.38 -8.03
N GLU A 70 -5.80 13.09 -6.95
CA GLU A 70 -7.19 13.52 -6.78
C GLU A 70 -7.31 15.05 -6.85
N ASN A 71 -6.43 15.78 -6.16
CA ASN A 71 -6.41 17.24 -6.15
C ASN A 71 -6.05 17.79 -7.54
N SER A 72 -5.06 17.20 -8.21
CA SER A 72 -4.66 17.59 -9.56
C SER A 72 -5.79 17.39 -10.56
N LEU A 73 -6.50 16.26 -10.52
CA LEU A 73 -7.64 15.99 -11.40
C LEU A 73 -8.83 16.93 -11.14
N LYS A 74 -9.06 17.31 -9.89
CA LYS A 74 -10.13 18.28 -9.53
C LYS A 74 -9.77 19.71 -9.90
N ALA A 75 -8.49 20.06 -9.83
CA ALA A 75 -7.98 21.37 -10.22
C ALA A 75 -7.98 21.55 -11.74
N ASP A 76 -7.90 20.46 -12.51
CA ASP A 76 -8.15 20.46 -13.96
C ASP A 76 -9.64 20.65 -14.25
N GLY A 77 -10.16 21.82 -13.91
CA GLY A 77 -11.33 22.38 -14.55
C GLY A 77 -10.82 23.29 -15.64
N ASP A 78 -11.10 22.97 -16.92
CA ASP A 78 -11.11 24.01 -17.94
C ASP A 78 -11.73 23.52 -19.25
N LEU A 79 -12.73 24.29 -19.69
CA LEU A 79 -13.14 24.42 -21.08
C LEU A 79 -12.01 25.16 -21.81
N LYS A 80 -11.56 24.64 -22.95
CA LYS A 80 -10.63 25.32 -23.86
C LYS A 80 -11.33 25.74 -25.15
N ASP A 81 -10.85 26.82 -25.74
CA ASP A 81 -11.50 27.46 -26.88
C ASP A 81 -11.07 26.86 -28.23
N SER A 82 -9.86 26.30 -28.33
CA SER A 82 -9.35 25.67 -29.57
C SER A 82 -9.37 24.14 -29.53
N LEU A 83 -9.49 23.51 -30.71
CA LEU A 83 -9.45 22.05 -30.86
C LEU A 83 -8.09 21.46 -30.47
N GLU A 84 -7.01 22.13 -30.85
CA GLU A 84 -5.63 21.70 -30.58
C GLU A 84 -5.35 21.65 -29.08
N GLU A 85 -5.78 22.67 -28.32
CA GLU A 85 -5.69 22.68 -26.86
C GLU A 85 -6.49 21.54 -26.22
N LYS A 86 -7.68 21.22 -26.75
CA LYS A 86 -8.49 20.08 -26.26
C LYS A 86 -7.80 18.74 -26.51
N GLN A 87 -7.16 18.56 -27.66
CA GLN A 87 -6.41 17.35 -27.99
C GLN A 87 -5.18 17.18 -27.08
N THR A 88 -4.39 18.24 -26.85
CA THR A 88 -3.25 18.19 -25.92
C THR A 88 -3.68 17.84 -24.50
N ILE A 89 -4.80 18.39 -24.02
CA ILE A 89 -5.36 18.04 -22.70
C ILE A 89 -5.77 16.58 -22.66
N LEU A 90 -6.44 16.08 -23.70
CA LEU A 90 -6.83 14.68 -23.78
C LEU A 90 -5.61 13.76 -23.66
N GLU A 91 -4.53 14.02 -24.41
CA GLU A 91 -3.29 13.24 -24.33
C GLU A 91 -2.67 13.27 -22.93
N LYS A 92 -2.62 14.44 -22.29
CA LYS A 92 -2.13 14.58 -20.91
C LYS A 92 -2.99 13.79 -19.92
N HIS A 93 -4.31 13.76 -20.09
CA HIS A 93 -5.21 12.98 -19.25
C HIS A 93 -5.10 11.46 -19.52
N MET A 94 -4.87 11.04 -20.76
CA MET A 94 -4.61 9.63 -21.10
C MET A 94 -3.36 9.11 -20.38
N ALA A 95 -2.23 9.82 -20.51
CA ALA A 95 -0.98 9.43 -19.85
C ALA A 95 -1.12 9.36 -18.32
N ARG A 96 -1.88 10.28 -17.73
CA ARG A 96 -2.19 10.25 -16.31
C ARG A 96 -3.09 9.08 -15.93
N HIS A 97 -4.09 8.77 -16.75
CA HIS A 97 -4.98 7.62 -16.52
C HIS A 97 -4.20 6.30 -16.56
N GLU A 98 -3.28 6.15 -17.52
CA GLU A 98 -2.37 5.00 -17.58
C GLU A 98 -1.49 4.90 -16.33
N THR A 99 -0.96 6.03 -15.87
CA THR A 99 -0.20 6.11 -14.62
C THR A 99 -1.06 5.67 -13.43
N ILE A 100 -2.33 6.10 -13.38
CA ILE A 100 -3.26 5.68 -12.33
C ILE A 100 -3.43 4.17 -12.36
N ILE A 101 -3.72 3.58 -13.52
CA ILE A 101 -3.88 2.13 -13.67
C ILE A 101 -2.62 1.37 -13.21
N ALA A 102 -1.43 1.86 -13.54
CA ALA A 102 -0.18 1.20 -13.17
C ALA A 102 0.01 1.06 -11.64
N HIS A 103 -0.47 2.03 -10.85
CA HIS A 103 -0.39 2.02 -9.39
C HIS A 103 -1.31 0.97 -8.74
N GLN A 104 -2.18 0.29 -9.50
CA GLN A 104 -2.96 -0.84 -8.99
C GLN A 104 -2.05 -1.91 -8.39
N THR A 105 -0.91 -2.16 -9.04
CA THR A 105 0.06 -3.17 -8.59
C THR A 105 0.68 -2.82 -7.23
N GLU A 106 0.89 -1.53 -6.96
CA GLU A 106 1.38 -1.05 -5.66
C GLU A 106 0.32 -1.17 -4.56
N LEU A 107 -0.94 -0.87 -4.89
CA LEU A 107 -2.07 -1.06 -3.96
C LEU A 107 -2.26 -2.54 -3.60
N ASP A 108 -2.15 -3.43 -4.59
CA ASP A 108 -2.25 -4.88 -4.39
C ASP A 108 -1.11 -5.38 -3.49
N ALA A 109 0.13 -4.95 -3.75
CA ALA A 109 1.28 -5.30 -2.93
C ALA A 109 1.17 -4.77 -1.50
N LEU A 110 0.66 -3.54 -1.32
CA LEU A 110 0.39 -2.97 0.01
C LEU A 110 -0.70 -3.75 0.75
N SER A 111 -1.73 -4.21 0.03
CA SER A 111 -2.82 -5.00 0.60
C SER A 111 -2.35 -6.38 1.05
N GLU A 112 -1.51 -7.05 0.25
CA GLU A 112 -0.88 -8.32 0.63
C GLU A 112 0.01 -8.15 1.86
N GLN A 113 0.85 -7.10 1.87
CA GLN A 113 1.70 -6.80 3.02
C GLN A 113 0.86 -6.49 4.28
N GLY A 114 -0.21 -5.71 4.15
CA GLY A 114 -1.10 -5.41 5.26
C GLY A 114 -1.83 -6.66 5.77
N GLN A 115 -2.25 -7.58 4.89
CA GLN A 115 -2.85 -8.85 5.29
C GLN A 115 -1.90 -9.70 6.15
N SER A 116 -0.60 -9.69 5.84
CA SER A 116 0.42 -10.37 6.66
C SER A 116 0.59 -9.74 8.06
N LEU A 117 0.23 -8.47 8.23
CA LEU A 117 0.28 -7.76 9.52
C LEU A 117 -1.02 -7.92 10.32
N LEU A 118 -2.16 -8.15 9.65
CA LEU A 118 -3.47 -8.36 10.29
C LEU A 118 -3.51 -9.59 11.20
N GLU A 119 -2.71 -10.62 10.89
CA GLU A 119 -2.56 -11.79 11.77
C GLU A 119 -2.07 -11.41 13.20
N MET A 120 -1.54 -10.20 13.38
CA MET A 120 -0.95 -9.70 14.63
C MET A 120 -1.59 -8.40 15.13
N CYS A 121 -2.19 -7.56 14.27
CA CYS A 121 -2.80 -6.26 14.62
C CYS A 121 -3.99 -5.92 13.70
N ASP A 122 -5.22 -6.12 14.19
CA ASP A 122 -6.36 -6.40 13.29
C ASP A 122 -7.16 -5.17 12.81
N SER A 123 -7.39 -4.15 13.65
CA SER A 123 -8.39 -3.11 13.31
C SER A 123 -7.86 -1.92 12.50
N VAL A 124 -6.61 -1.50 12.74
CA VAL A 124 -6.05 -0.27 12.14
C VAL A 124 -5.69 -0.48 10.67
N VAL A 125 -4.91 -1.53 10.37
CA VAL A 125 -4.47 -1.86 9.01
C VAL A 125 -5.66 -2.12 8.09
N SER A 126 -6.67 -2.85 8.59
CA SER A 126 -7.89 -3.17 7.83
C SER A 126 -8.66 -1.89 7.46
N SER A 127 -8.82 -0.96 8.41
CA SER A 127 -9.48 0.32 8.15
C SER A 127 -8.69 1.18 7.16
N GLN A 128 -7.37 1.27 7.33
CA GLN A 128 -6.47 2.01 6.45
C GLN A 128 -6.53 1.51 5.00
N LEU A 129 -6.40 0.19 4.80
CA LEU A 129 -6.49 -0.43 3.48
C LEU A 129 -7.86 -0.20 2.85
N THR A 130 -8.95 -0.43 3.60
CA THR A 130 -10.31 -0.22 3.09
C THR A 130 -10.52 1.21 2.61
N GLN A 131 -10.07 2.19 3.41
CA GLN A 131 -10.20 3.60 3.06
C GLN A 131 -9.36 3.95 1.83
N LEU A 132 -8.10 3.51 1.78
CA LEU A 132 -7.21 3.79 0.66
C LEU A 132 -7.72 3.17 -0.64
N SER A 133 -8.14 1.91 -0.60
CA SER A 133 -8.74 1.21 -1.76
C SER A 133 -10.00 1.91 -2.26
N SER A 134 -10.87 2.36 -1.35
CA SER A 134 -12.08 3.11 -1.72
C SER A 134 -11.75 4.43 -2.42
N ARG A 135 -10.76 5.18 -1.90
CA ARG A 135 -10.28 6.42 -2.52
C ARG A 135 -9.67 6.16 -3.89
N TYR A 136 -8.84 5.14 -4.01
CA TYR A 136 -8.21 4.75 -5.27
C TYR A 136 -9.25 4.36 -6.33
N VAL A 137 -10.27 3.57 -5.98
CA VAL A 137 -11.38 3.24 -6.91
C VAL A 137 -12.12 4.50 -7.33
N SER A 138 -12.39 5.41 -6.40
CA SER A 138 -13.05 6.69 -6.71
C SER A 138 -12.21 7.56 -7.66
N LEU A 139 -10.89 7.59 -7.44
CA LEU A 139 -9.92 8.25 -8.32
C LEU A 139 -9.94 7.65 -9.74
N LEU A 140 -9.93 6.32 -9.85
CA LEU A 140 -9.98 5.62 -11.13
C LEU A 140 -11.27 5.94 -11.90
N THR A 141 -12.42 5.91 -11.22
CA THR A 141 -13.71 6.29 -11.81
C THR A 141 -13.71 7.75 -12.27
N LEU A 142 -13.25 8.68 -11.42
CA LEU A 142 -13.16 10.10 -11.76
C LEU A 142 -12.28 10.32 -12.99
N SER A 143 -11.11 9.68 -13.04
CA SER A 143 -10.19 9.79 -14.17
C SER A 143 -10.82 9.28 -15.46
N LYS A 144 -11.55 8.15 -15.40
CA LYS A 144 -12.24 7.56 -16.55
C LYS A 144 -13.37 8.44 -17.06
N ASP A 145 -14.17 9.00 -16.15
CA ASP A 145 -15.27 9.90 -16.50
C ASP A 145 -14.77 11.19 -17.14
N MET A 146 -13.68 11.77 -16.62
CA MET A 146 -13.05 12.94 -17.22
C MET A 146 -12.50 12.64 -18.62
N LEU A 147 -11.84 11.49 -18.80
CA LEU A 147 -11.32 11.09 -20.11
C LEU A 147 -12.44 11.02 -21.15
N LYS A 148 -13.55 10.35 -20.82
CA LYS A 148 -14.73 10.26 -21.69
C LYS A 148 -15.30 11.64 -22.05
N ARG A 149 -15.30 12.59 -21.10
CA ARG A 149 -15.77 13.96 -21.36
C ARG A 149 -14.84 14.71 -22.32
N TYR A 150 -13.52 14.56 -22.17
CA TYR A 150 -12.56 15.18 -23.09
C TYR A 150 -12.66 14.59 -24.50
N GLU A 151 -12.77 13.26 -24.61
CA GLU A 151 -13.01 12.58 -25.90
C GLU A 151 -14.26 13.13 -26.60
N GLN A 152 -15.37 13.24 -25.87
CA GLN A 152 -16.61 13.81 -26.40
C GLN A 152 -16.43 15.27 -26.84
N ASN A 153 -15.78 16.09 -26.02
CA ASN A 153 -15.56 17.51 -26.34
C ASN A 153 -14.69 17.72 -27.60
N VAL A 154 -13.71 16.86 -27.83
CA VAL A 154 -12.89 16.86 -29.04
C VAL A 154 -13.74 16.42 -30.24
N GLN A 155 -14.51 15.33 -30.09
CA GLN A 155 -15.39 14.82 -31.14
C GLN A 155 -16.43 15.86 -31.58
N ASP A 156 -17.13 16.49 -30.64
CA ASP A 156 -18.16 17.48 -30.92
C ASP A 156 -17.60 18.70 -31.65
N HIS A 157 -16.41 19.17 -31.24
CA HIS A 157 -15.76 20.32 -31.88
C HIS A 157 -15.28 19.97 -33.29
N GLN A 158 -14.77 18.76 -33.52
CA GLN A 158 -14.43 18.29 -34.87
C GLN A 158 -15.66 18.26 -35.77
N GLN A 159 -16.77 17.68 -35.29
CA GLN A 159 -18.02 17.63 -36.05
C GLN A 159 -18.56 19.02 -36.38
N TYR A 160 -18.56 19.94 -35.41
CA TYR A 160 -18.95 21.33 -35.63
C TYR A 160 -18.10 22.00 -36.71
N THR A 161 -16.79 21.84 -36.63
CA THR A 161 -15.83 22.40 -37.60
C THR A 161 -16.09 21.84 -39.00
N ASP A 162 -16.34 20.53 -39.12
CA ASP A 162 -16.66 19.89 -40.40
C ASP A 162 -17.98 20.40 -40.99
N TYR A 163 -19.02 20.56 -40.17
CA TYR A 163 -20.32 21.10 -40.60
C TYR A 163 -20.21 22.56 -41.02
N TYR A 164 -19.47 23.37 -40.25
CA TYR A 164 -19.21 24.76 -40.57
C TYR A 164 -18.50 24.89 -41.92
N ASN A 165 -17.41 24.15 -42.13
CA ASN A 165 -16.66 24.17 -43.38
C ASN A 165 -17.51 23.73 -44.59
N LYS A 166 -18.32 22.68 -44.43
CA LYS A 166 -19.27 22.23 -45.47
C LYS A 166 -20.29 23.32 -45.82
N PHE A 167 -20.86 23.96 -44.80
CA PHE A 167 -21.82 25.04 -45.00
C PHE A 167 -21.18 26.25 -45.70
N THR A 168 -19.99 26.66 -45.27
CA THR A 168 -19.26 27.78 -45.87
C THR A 168 -18.89 27.50 -47.32
N SER A 169 -18.44 26.28 -47.65
CA SER A 169 -18.18 25.87 -49.04
C SER A 169 -19.46 25.93 -49.88
N TRP A 170 -20.56 25.35 -49.37
CA TRP A 170 -21.85 25.36 -50.06
C TRP A 170 -22.36 26.79 -50.30
N TYR A 171 -22.18 27.68 -49.33
CA TYR A 171 -22.57 29.08 -49.46
C TYR A 171 -21.74 29.80 -50.53
N GLN A 172 -20.43 29.58 -50.54
CA GLN A 172 -19.52 30.13 -51.56
C GLN A 172 -19.81 29.59 -52.97
N ASP A 173 -20.31 28.37 -53.08
CA ASP A 173 -20.69 27.78 -54.37
C ASP A 173 -22.00 28.35 -54.94
N ILE A 174 -22.80 29.05 -54.13
CA ILE A 174 -24.11 29.61 -54.50
C ILE A 174 -24.07 31.13 -54.73
N GLU A 175 -23.09 31.82 -54.15
CA GLU A 175 -22.83 33.26 -54.35
C GLU A 175 -22.05 33.54 -55.65
#